data_AF-A0A963Y4J4-F1
#
_entry.id   AF-A0A963Y4J4-F1
#
_cell.length_a   1.000
_cell.length_b   1.000
_cell.length_c   1.000
_cell.angle_alpha   90.00
_cell.angle_beta   90.00
_cell.angle_gamma   90.00
#
_symmetry.space_group_name_H-M   'P 1'
#
loop_
_entity.id
_entity.type
_entity.pdbx_description
1 polymer ?
#
loop_
_entity_poly.entity_id
_entity_poly.type
_entity_poly.pdbx_seq_one_letter_code
_entity_poly.pdbx_strand_id
1 'polypeptide(L)'
;MNFEVVLTCAVTGAGATTHISPHVPVTPEAIAREAIEAAKAGASCAHIHVRDPETGKGSRDPKLFREVVDRVRDSGTDVVINLTAGMGGDWVPAKDDWSMPGP
;
A
#
# COMPACT_ATOMS: atom_id res chain seq x y z
N MET A 1 15.09 23.71 -13.08
CA MET A 1 15.02 22.95 -11.81
C MET A 1 13.58 22.95 -11.35
N ASN A 2 13.06 21.82 -10.85
CA ASN A 2 11.76 21.79 -10.20
C ASN A 2 11.96 22.00 -8.69
N PHE A 3 11.28 22.98 -8.12
CA PHE A 3 11.35 23.31 -6.69
C PHE A 3 10.13 22.80 -5.92
N GLU A 4 9.15 22.22 -6.62
CA GLU A 4 7.98 21.63 -5.99
C GLU A 4 8.35 20.30 -5.31
N VAL A 5 7.88 20.15 -4.07
CA VAL A 5 8.15 18.98 -3.25
C VAL A 5 7.09 17.92 -3.50
N VAL A 6 7.51 16.73 -3.93
CA VAL A 6 6.63 15.55 -3.99
C VAL A 6 6.56 14.93 -2.61
N LEU A 7 5.43 15.10 -1.92
CA LEU A 7 5.14 14.41 -0.67
C LEU A 7 4.42 13.09 -0.99
N THR A 8 5.05 11.98 -0.62
CA THR A 8 4.45 10.64 -0.71
C THR A 8 4.10 10.12 0.69
N CYS A 9 2.87 9.66 0.88
CA CYS A 9 2.43 9.03 2.12
C CYS A 9 2.31 7.51 1.93
N ALA A 10 3.05 6.72 2.69
CA ALA A 10 2.93 5.26 2.72
C ALA A 10 1.94 4.85 3.82
N VAL A 11 0.71 4.51 3.43
CA VAL A 11 -0.43 4.54 4.36
C VAL A 11 -0.54 3.35 5.32
N THR A 12 0.10 2.21 5.01
CA THR A 12 -0.02 1.00 5.85
C THR A 12 1.22 0.09 5.86
N GLY A 13 1.81 -0.18 4.69
CA GLY A 13 2.93 -1.13 4.56
C GLY A 13 2.54 -2.61 4.76
N ALA A 14 3.53 -3.50 4.73
CA ALA A 14 3.35 -4.95 4.93
C ALA A 14 3.88 -5.49 6.26
N GLY A 15 4.61 -4.66 7.02
CA GLY A 15 5.24 -5.07 8.28
C GLY A 15 4.22 -5.55 9.32
N ALA A 16 4.70 -6.34 10.28
CA ALA A 16 3.94 -6.81 11.43
C ALA A 16 3.72 -5.69 12.45
N THR A 17 2.91 -4.69 12.10
CA THR A 17 2.71 -3.46 12.87
C THR A 17 1.30 -3.26 13.39
N THR A 18 0.32 -4.04 12.91
CA THR A 18 -1.11 -3.90 13.25
C THR A 18 -1.42 -4.10 14.74
N HIS A 19 -0.62 -4.89 15.44
CA HIS A 19 -0.74 -5.09 16.88
C HIS A 19 0.01 -4.02 17.70
N ILE A 20 0.88 -3.22 17.07
CA ILE A 20 1.68 -2.18 17.71
C ILE A 20 0.87 -0.88 17.82
N SER A 21 0.06 -0.57 16.81
CA SER A 21 -0.79 0.64 16.80
C SER A 21 -2.17 0.33 16.24
N PRO A 22 -3.26 0.78 16.91
CA PRO A 22 -4.63 0.63 16.42
C PRO A 22 -4.92 1.53 15.21
N HIS A 23 -4.00 2.44 14.87
CA HIS A 23 -4.17 3.37 13.74
C HIS A 23 -3.64 2.82 12.42
N VAL A 24 -3.03 1.63 12.39
CA VAL A 24 -2.60 1.00 11.13
C VAL A 24 -3.86 0.57 10.36
N PRO A 25 -4.15 1.13 9.17
CA PRO A 25 -5.36 0.77 8.44
C PRO A 25 -5.21 -0.62 7.83
N VAL A 26 -6.23 -1.45 8.02
CA VAL A 26 -6.23 -2.87 7.60
C VAL A 26 -7.19 -3.13 6.45
N THR A 27 -8.45 -2.71 6.57
CA THR A 27 -9.47 -2.99 5.55
C THR A 27 -9.24 -2.12 4.30
N PRO A 28 -9.68 -2.55 3.11
CA PRO A 28 -9.60 -1.73 1.91
C PRO A 28 -10.24 -0.34 2.08
N GLU A 29 -11.38 -0.27 2.76
CA GLU A 29 -12.06 0.98 3.09
C GLU A 29 -11.19 1.90 3.98
N ALA A 30 -10.59 1.36 5.04
CA ALA A 30 -9.73 2.14 5.91
C ALA A 30 -8.47 2.63 5.18
N ILE A 31 -7.85 1.77 4.37
CA ILE A 31 -6.66 2.11 3.59
C ILE A 31 -6.97 3.21 2.56
N ALA A 32 -8.09 3.09 1.84
CA ALA A 32 -8.54 4.10 0.89
C ALA A 32 -8.84 5.44 1.60
N ARG A 33 -9.51 5.40 2.75
CA ARG A 33 -9.80 6.58 3.57
C ARG A 33 -8.51 7.30 3.97
N GLU A 34 -7.52 6.59 4.49
CA GLU A 34 -6.24 7.19 4.89
C GLU A 34 -5.44 7.73 3.69
N ALA A 35 -5.52 7.09 2.51
CA ALA A 35 -4.91 7.62 1.28
C ALA A 35 -5.56 8.94 0.83
N ILE A 36 -6.89 9.03 0.90
CA ILE A 36 -7.65 10.24 0.59
C ILE A 36 -7.34 11.36 1.57
N GLU A 37 -7.36 11.07 2.88
CA GLU A 37 -7.07 12.08 3.91
C GLU A 37 -5.62 12.56 3.85
N ALA A 38 -4.66 11.68 3.56
CA ALA A 38 -3.28 12.07 3.31
C ALA A 38 -3.16 13.03 2.11
N ALA A 39 -3.91 12.78 1.03
CA ALA A 39 -3.93 13.67 -0.13
C ALA A 39 -4.53 15.04 0.19
N LYS A 40 -5.66 15.07 0.90
CA LYS A 40 -6.28 16.33 1.37
C LYS A 40 -5.37 17.12 2.31
N ALA A 41 -4.51 16.44 3.05
CA ALA A 41 -3.51 17.07 3.91
C ALA A 41 -2.26 17.58 3.13
N GLY A 42 -2.13 17.27 1.84
CA GLY A 42 -1.07 17.78 0.96
C GLY A 42 -0.16 16.71 0.34
N ALA A 43 -0.43 15.42 0.54
CA ALA A 43 0.33 14.38 -0.15
C ALA A 43 -0.06 14.30 -1.63
N SER A 44 0.91 14.56 -2.51
CA SER A 44 0.75 14.40 -3.97
C SER A 44 0.66 12.93 -4.42
N CYS A 45 1.10 11.99 -3.59
CA CYS A 45 1.17 10.57 -3.89
C CYS A 45 0.85 9.71 -2.66
N ALA A 46 0.10 8.64 -2.85
CA ALA A 46 -0.16 7.63 -1.83
C ALA A 46 0.48 6.29 -2.26
N HIS A 47 1.37 5.77 -1.43
CA HIS A 47 1.95 4.44 -1.61
C HIS A 47 1.12 3.39 -0.85
N ILE A 48 0.63 2.38 -1.56
CA ILE A 48 -0.41 1.47 -1.10
C ILE A 48 0.10 0.03 -1.06
N HIS A 49 -0.05 -0.55 0.13
CA HIS A 49 -0.11 -1.99 0.36
C HIS A 49 -1.56 -2.35 0.73
N VAL A 50 -1.91 -3.63 0.63
CA VAL A 50 -3.16 -4.16 1.19
C VAL A 50 -2.87 -5.20 2.25
N ARG A 51 -3.83 -5.39 3.15
CA ARG A 51 -3.77 -6.35 4.25
C ARG A 51 -4.98 -7.24 4.19
N ASP A 52 -4.82 -8.46 4.70
CA ASP A 52 -5.91 -9.39 4.94
C ASP A 52 -6.85 -8.79 6.01
N PRO A 53 -8.14 -8.57 5.71
CA PRO A 53 -9.07 -7.91 6.63
C PRO A 53 -9.33 -8.66 7.94
N GLU A 54 -9.17 -9.98 7.95
CA GLU A 54 -9.44 -10.82 9.12
C GLU A 54 -8.23 -10.89 10.05
N THR A 55 -7.02 -10.91 9.49
CA THR A 55 -5.79 -11.17 10.24
C THR A 55 -4.87 -9.95 10.38
N GLY A 56 -5.04 -8.92 9.56
CA GLY A 56 -4.17 -7.74 9.51
C GLY A 56 -2.78 -7.98 8.88
N LYS A 57 -2.47 -9.20 8.43
CA LYS A 57 -1.22 -9.51 7.74
C LYS A 57 -1.20 -8.87 6.36
N GLY A 58 -0.02 -8.57 5.82
CA GLY A 58 0.09 -8.10 4.44
C GLY A 58 -0.52 -9.12 3.47
N SER A 59 -1.28 -8.65 2.48
CA SER A 59 -1.86 -9.48 1.42
C SER A 59 -1.41 -9.04 0.02
N ARG A 60 -1.33 -10.00 -0.91
CA ARG A 60 -1.05 -9.76 -2.34
C ARG A 60 -2.29 -9.93 -3.22
N ASP A 61 -3.49 -10.05 -2.63
CA ASP A 61 -4.73 -10.29 -3.37
C ASP A 61 -5.10 -9.09 -4.25
N PRO A 62 -5.10 -9.24 -5.60
CA PRO A 62 -5.47 -8.17 -6.52
C PRO A 62 -6.89 -7.61 -6.29
N LYS A 63 -7.80 -8.39 -5.71
CA LYS A 63 -9.17 -7.92 -5.40
C LYS A 63 -9.16 -6.84 -4.33
N LEU A 64 -8.34 -7.00 -3.30
CA LEU A 64 -8.19 -6.00 -2.25
C LEU A 64 -7.56 -4.72 -2.79
N PHE A 65 -6.55 -4.85 -3.67
CA PHE A 65 -5.96 -3.69 -4.35
C PHE A 65 -6.98 -2.97 -5.23
N ARG A 66 -7.76 -3.71 -6.02
CA ARG A 66 -8.82 -3.16 -6.86
C ARG A 66 -9.80 -2.36 -6.02
N GLU A 67 -10.28 -2.92 -4.92
CA GLU A 67 -11.22 -2.23 -4.04
C GLU A 67 -10.65 -0.91 -3.49
N VAL A 68 -9.40 -0.89 -3.03
CA VAL A 68 -8.75 0.35 -2.58
C VAL A 68 -8.69 1.38 -3.72
N VAL A 69 -8.22 0.96 -4.91
CA VAL A 69 -8.07 1.85 -6.07
C VAL A 69 -9.41 2.43 -6.50
N ASP A 70 -10.45 1.59 -6.59
CA ASP A 70 -11.79 2.01 -6.99
C ASP A 70 -12.34 3.04 -5.99
N ARG A 71 -12.23 2.78 -4.67
CA ARG A 71 -12.65 3.72 -3.62
C ARG A 71 -11.90 5.06 -3.66
N VAL A 72 -10.57 5.03 -3.87
CA VAL A 72 -9.77 6.27 -3.98
C VAL A 72 -10.21 7.08 -5.21
N ARG A 73 -10.40 6.43 -6.37
CA ARG A 73 -10.83 7.09 -7.60
C ARG A 73 -12.26 7.63 -7.50
N ASP A 74 -13.18 6.85 -6.94
CA ASP A 74 -14.59 7.24 -6.74
C ASP A 74 -14.74 8.46 -5.82
N SER A 75 -13.76 8.72 -4.95
CA SER A 75 -13.74 9.91 -4.09
C SER A 75 -13.55 11.22 -4.86
N GLY A 76 -13.07 11.17 -6.11
CA GLY A 76 -12.69 12.35 -6.90
C GLY A 76 -11.42 13.05 -6.42
N THR A 77 -10.68 12.45 -5.46
CA THR A 77 -9.42 13.01 -4.95
C THR A 77 -8.30 12.82 -5.96
N ASP A 78 -7.67 13.93 -6.38
CA ASP A 78 -6.53 13.91 -7.30
C ASP A 78 -5.23 13.55 -6.56
N VAL A 79 -4.92 12.25 -6.50
CA VAL A 79 -3.71 11.72 -5.89
C VAL A 79 -3.08 10.66 -6.78
N VAL A 80 -1.76 10.70 -6.91
CA VAL A 80 -1.03 9.62 -7.60
C VAL A 80 -1.10 8.34 -6.75
N ILE A 81 -1.62 7.26 -7.34
CA ILE A 81 -1.67 5.95 -6.70
C ILE A 81 -0.42 5.16 -7.07
N ASN A 82 0.43 4.88 -6.08
CA ASN A 82 1.61 4.03 -6.21
C ASN A 82 1.33 2.68 -5.53
N LEU A 83 1.08 1.64 -6.32
CA LEU A 83 0.86 0.29 -5.80
C LEU A 83 2.20 -0.42 -5.60
N THR A 84 2.37 -1.03 -4.42
CA THR A 84 3.54 -1.86 -4.14
C THR A 84 3.63 -3.07 -5.07
N ALA A 85 4.85 -3.47 -5.41
CA ALA A 85 5.16 -4.77 -6.01
C ALA A 85 6.00 -5.65 -5.06
N GLY A 86 6.21 -5.21 -3.82
CA GLY A 86 7.02 -5.92 -2.81
C GLY A 86 6.25 -6.16 -1.51
N MET A 87 6.81 -6.98 -0.61
CA MET A 87 6.16 -7.34 0.66
C MET A 87 7.06 -7.33 1.90
N GLY A 88 8.15 -6.57 1.85
CA GLY A 88 9.06 -6.43 3.00
C GLY A 88 10.32 -7.30 2.95
N GLY A 89 10.87 -7.53 1.75
CA GLY A 89 12.17 -8.18 1.58
C GLY A 89 12.13 -9.69 1.29
N ASP A 90 10.98 -10.22 0.87
CA ASP A 90 10.85 -11.63 0.49
C ASP A 90 11.79 -11.96 -0.69
N TRP A 91 12.68 -12.94 -0.49
CA TRP A 91 13.48 -13.55 -1.56
C TRP A 91 12.80 -14.84 -2.00
N VAL A 92 12.40 -14.89 -3.28
CA VAL A 92 11.90 -16.11 -3.91
C VAL A 92 13.00 -16.60 -4.85
N PRO A 93 13.81 -17.60 -4.46
CA PRO A 93 14.87 -18.14 -5.32
C PRO A 93 14.32 -19.04 -6.44
N ALA A 94 15.12 -19.26 -7.48
CA ALA A 94 14.87 -20.30 -8.46
C ALA A 94 14.92 -21.68 -7.77
N LYS A 95 14.11 -22.63 -8.25
CA LYS A 95 13.98 -23.96 -7.62
C LYS A 95 15.28 -24.76 -7.63
N ASP A 96 16.10 -24.54 -8.64
CA ASP A 96 17.32 -25.24 -8.98
C ASP A 96 18.60 -24.43 -8.66
N ASP A 97 18.49 -23.11 -8.47
CA ASP A 97 19.61 -22.25 -8.10
C ASP A 97 19.19 -21.17 -7.09
N TRP A 98 19.64 -21.33 -5.85
CA TRP A 98 19.27 -20.45 -4.73
C TRP A 98 19.94 -19.07 -4.79
N SER A 99 20.96 -18.91 -5.64
CA SER A 99 21.64 -17.64 -5.89
C SER A 99 20.94 -16.78 -6.94
N MET A 100 19.96 -17.36 -7.66
CA MET A 100 19.24 -16.70 -8.75
C MET A 100 17.77 -16.45 -8.37
N PRO A 101 17.15 -15.36 -8.85
CA PRO A 101 15.74 -15.07 -8.57
C PRO A 101 14.84 -16.10 -9.27
N GLY A 102 13.82 -16.55 -8.56
CA GLY A 102 12.76 -17.40 -9.07
C GLY A 102 11.71 -16.60 -9.85
N PRO A 103 10.88 -17.28 -10.66
CA PRO A 103 9.72 -16.67 -11.30
C PRO A 103 8.68 -16.17 -10.28
#